data_AF-A0A9J6DEP3-F1
#
_entry.id   AF-A0A9J6DEP3-F1
#
_cell.length_a   1.000
_cell.length_b   1.000
_cell.length_c   1.000
_cell.angle_alpha   90.00
_cell.angle_beta   90.00
_cell.angle_gamma   90.00
#
_symmetry.space_group_name_H-M   'P 1'
#
loop_
_entity.id
_entity.type
_entity.pdbx_description
1 polymer ?
#
loop_
_entity_poly.entity_id
_entity_poly.type
_entity_poly.pdbx_seq_one_letter_code
_entity_poly.pdbx_strand_id
1 'polypeptide(L)'
;MCVTAGLPGETVNKLLFRIQAERNIVIASTPDETIASKLQAVTTLNLGSQRYEMQAYVAAPKNSCKEVFIGPEKNTSHTKLLDNIYAPDAEVLHARMMRSTNTGLITFAGHQVPRYIYYYRMEYRRYIHRPRKQVCTLCLALGHRADVCPTPRKRQCQACGVETPAPEHSCTAKCFHCKGDYPATHPKCSARRQKPPNKQYVKKALNANALAPPSTSPPKGHQPRYRTRHSQSKSRRKSQDRALESFNNTPGTASKTSTPPQD
;
A
#
# COMPACT_ATOMS: atom_id res chain seq x y z
N MET A 1 27.44 -18.30 4.04
CA MET A 1 26.19 -19.05 4.25
C MET A 1 25.61 -19.36 2.88
N CYS A 2 25.82 -20.57 2.37
CA CYS A 2 25.42 -20.96 1.01
C CYS A 2 23.94 -21.39 1.01
N VAL A 3 23.11 -20.66 0.28
CA VAL A 3 21.71 -21.02 0.04
C VAL A 3 21.68 -21.75 -1.31
N THR A 4 21.91 -23.06 -1.30
CA THR A 4 21.76 -23.92 -2.48
C THR A 4 20.30 -24.33 -2.60
N ALA A 5 19.45 -23.45 -3.16
CA ALA A 5 18.35 -23.94 -3.99
C ALA A 5 19.03 -24.70 -5.13
N GLY A 6 18.72 -25.98 -5.35
CA GLY A 6 19.44 -26.94 -6.22
C GLY A 6 19.69 -26.48 -7.67
N LEU A 7 20.49 -25.44 -7.82
CA LEU A 7 20.86 -24.77 -9.04
C LEU A 7 22.33 -25.11 -9.30
N PRO A 8 22.72 -25.44 -10.55
CA PRO A 8 24.10 -25.74 -10.91
C PRO A 8 25.05 -24.64 -10.42
N GLY A 9 26.28 -25.00 -10.04
CA GLY A 9 27.25 -24.06 -9.45
C GLY A 9 27.47 -22.77 -10.25
N GLU A 10 27.45 -22.84 -11.59
CA GLU A 10 27.55 -21.67 -12.48
C GLU A 10 26.37 -20.70 -12.37
N THR A 11 25.19 -21.20 -12.01
CA THR A 11 23.96 -20.41 -11.86
C THR A 11 24.03 -19.52 -10.62
N VAL A 12 24.72 -19.97 -9.56
CA VAL A 12 24.86 -19.23 -8.30
C VAL A 12 25.62 -17.92 -8.49
N ASN A 13 26.60 -17.88 -9.41
CA ASN A 13 27.39 -16.68 -9.70
C ASN A 13 26.58 -15.54 -10.35
N LYS A 14 25.40 -15.86 -10.91
CA LYS A 14 24.45 -14.88 -11.49
C LYS A 14 23.34 -14.47 -10.50
N LEU A 15 23.46 -14.86 -9.23
CA LEU A 15 22.47 -14.61 -8.18
C LEU A 15 23.04 -13.72 -7.08
N LEU A 16 22.31 -12.66 -6.74
CA LEU A 16 22.55 -11.87 -5.54
C LEU A 16 21.44 -12.12 -4.53
N PHE A 17 21.78 -12.73 -3.40
CA PHE A 17 20.84 -12.98 -2.31
C PHE A 17 20.92 -11.88 -1.24
N ARG A 18 19.76 -11.45 -0.74
CA ARG A 18 19.62 -10.52 0.40
C ARG A 18 18.59 -11.07 1.37
N ILE A 19 19.00 -11.29 2.61
CA ILE A 19 18.12 -11.79 3.67
C ILE A 19 17.57 -10.61 4.46
N GLN A 20 16.25 -10.51 4.54
CA GLN A 20 15.53 -9.57 5.40
C GLN A 20 14.92 -10.36 6.57
N ALA A 21 15.75 -10.63 7.58
CA ALA A 21 15.35 -11.43 8.76
C ALA A 21 14.11 -10.85 9.46
N GLU A 22 14.03 -9.52 9.60
CA GLU A 22 12.90 -8.81 10.21
C GLU A 22 11.55 -9.03 9.49
N ARG A 23 11.59 -9.44 8.22
CA ARG A 23 10.40 -9.69 7.39
C ARG A 23 10.22 -11.16 7.06
N ASN A 24 11.15 -12.02 7.46
CA ASN A 24 11.25 -13.41 7.02
C ASN A 24 11.20 -13.55 5.48
N ILE A 25 11.97 -12.72 4.77
CA ILE A 25 12.02 -12.71 3.30
C ILE A 25 13.46 -12.87 2.84
N VAL A 26 13.69 -13.71 1.83
CA VAL A 26 14.93 -13.75 1.05
C VAL A 26 14.64 -13.17 -0.32
N ILE A 27 15.48 -12.23 -0.77
CA ILE A 27 15.41 -11.63 -2.10
C ILE A 27 16.55 -12.21 -2.93
N ALA A 28 16.22 -12.85 -4.04
CA ALA A 28 17.17 -13.25 -5.05
C ALA A 28 17.05 -12.30 -6.25
N SER A 29 18.16 -11.69 -6.66
CA SER A 29 18.24 -10.82 -7.83
C SER A 29 19.09 -11.48 -8.91
N THR A 30 18.59 -11.50 -10.13
CA THR A 30 19.31 -12.03 -11.30
C THR A 30 18.95 -11.22 -12.54
N PRO A 31 19.90 -10.97 -13.47
CA PRO A 31 19.61 -10.40 -14.78
C PRO A 31 19.09 -11.44 -15.78
N ASP A 32 19.13 -12.73 -15.44
CA ASP A 32 18.76 -13.84 -16.32
C ASP A 32 17.31 -14.28 -16.06
N GLU A 33 16.43 -14.04 -17.03
CA GLU A 33 15.00 -14.36 -16.93
C GLU A 33 14.76 -15.87 -16.76
N THR A 34 15.59 -16.73 -17.36
CA THR A 34 15.46 -18.18 -17.24
C THR A 34 15.70 -18.62 -15.81
N ILE A 35 16.70 -18.02 -15.14
CA ILE A 35 16.99 -18.28 -13.73
C ILE A 35 15.86 -17.73 -12.84
N ALA A 36 15.32 -16.55 -13.16
CA ALA A 36 14.21 -15.95 -12.42
C ALA A 36 12.96 -16.85 -12.47
N SER A 37 12.60 -17.40 -13.63
CA SER A 37 11.47 -18.34 -13.77
C SER A 37 11.69 -19.63 -12.98
N LYS A 38 12.90 -20.18 -12.98
CA LYS A 38 13.25 -21.35 -12.14
C LYS A 38 13.10 -21.04 -10.66
N LEU A 39 13.58 -19.88 -10.21
CA LEU A 39 13.45 -19.44 -8.81
C LEU A 39 11.99 -19.21 -8.41
N GLN A 40 11.14 -18.73 -9.32
CA GLN A 40 9.72 -18.53 -9.05
C GLN A 40 8.97 -19.85 -8.78
N ALA A 41 9.43 -20.96 -9.35
CA ALA A 41 8.86 -22.28 -9.12
C ALA A 41 9.32 -22.94 -7.79
N VAL A 42 10.28 -22.34 -7.09
CA VAL A 42 10.80 -22.91 -5.82
C VAL A 42 9.76 -22.75 -4.71
N THR A 43 9.35 -23.87 -4.12
CA THR A 43 8.40 -23.93 -3.01
C THR A 43 9.05 -24.29 -1.67
N THR A 44 10.32 -24.71 -1.67
CA THR A 44 11.03 -25.09 -0.45
C THR A 44 12.47 -24.60 -0.44
N LEU A 45 12.91 -24.11 0.72
CA LEU A 45 14.27 -23.65 0.97
C LEU A 45 14.94 -24.56 2.00
N ASN A 46 16.12 -25.06 1.69
CA ASN A 46 16.96 -25.77 2.65
C ASN A 46 18.03 -24.80 3.17
N LEU A 47 18.09 -24.60 4.48
CA LEU A 47 19.15 -23.83 5.15
C LEU A 47 19.82 -24.73 6.20
N GLY A 48 21.03 -25.20 5.89
CA GLY A 48 21.69 -26.23 6.70
C GLY A 48 20.89 -27.53 6.68
N SER A 49 20.61 -28.09 7.86
CA SER A 49 19.80 -29.30 8.04
C SER A 49 18.29 -29.06 8.00
N GLN A 50 17.84 -27.81 7.90
CA GLN A 50 16.44 -27.45 8.10
C GLN A 50 15.75 -27.08 6.78
N ARG A 51 14.53 -27.61 6.60
CA ARG A 51 13.68 -27.36 5.43
C ARG A 51 12.58 -26.38 5.79
N TYR A 52 12.39 -25.36 4.94
CA TYR A 52 11.38 -24.32 5.09
C TYR A 52 10.47 -24.31 3.87
N GLU A 53 9.16 -24.30 4.09
CA GLU A 53 8.19 -24.02 3.03
C GLU A 53 8.19 -22.53 2.70
N MET A 54 8.11 -22.21 1.41
CA MET A 54 8.13 -20.82 0.95
C MET A 54 7.26 -20.63 -0.29
N GLN A 55 6.90 -19.38 -0.54
CA GLN A 55 6.27 -18.96 -1.78
C GLN A 55 7.16 -17.94 -2.46
N ALA A 56 7.72 -18.32 -3.61
CA ALA A 56 8.47 -17.41 -4.45
C ALA A 56 7.52 -16.56 -5.32
N TYR A 57 7.87 -15.30 -5.51
CA TYR A 57 7.17 -14.39 -6.41
C TYR A 57 8.16 -13.41 -7.02
N VAL A 58 7.90 -12.99 -8.27
CA VAL A 58 8.67 -11.93 -8.91
C VAL A 58 8.35 -10.61 -8.20
N ALA A 59 9.38 -9.97 -7.66
CA ALA A 59 9.21 -8.67 -7.03
C ALA A 59 8.73 -7.65 -8.08
N ALA A 60 7.68 -6.91 -7.76
CA ALA A 60 7.17 -5.86 -8.63
C ALA A 60 8.32 -4.91 -9.02
N PRO A 61 8.43 -4.54 -10.30
CA PRO A 61 9.55 -3.75 -10.79
C PRO A 61 9.56 -2.38 -10.11
N LYS A 62 10.72 -1.73 -10.06
CA LYS A 62 10.88 -0.45 -9.34
C LYS A 62 9.93 0.64 -9.86
N ASN A 63 9.57 0.56 -11.13
CA ASN A 63 8.63 1.41 -11.82
C ASN A 63 7.19 0.89 -11.73
N SER A 64 6.77 0.29 -10.62
CA SER A 64 5.38 -0.15 -10.41
C SER A 64 4.65 0.74 -9.41
N CYS A 65 3.33 0.82 -9.55
CA CYS A 65 2.46 1.51 -8.59
C CYS A 65 1.46 0.53 -7.97
N LYS A 66 1.09 0.77 -6.70
CA LYS A 66 0.16 -0.09 -5.96
C LYS A 66 -1.10 0.65 -5.57
N GLU A 67 -2.23 0.01 -5.80
CA GLU A 67 -3.57 0.54 -5.63
C GLU A 67 -4.39 -0.36 -4.72
N VAL A 68 -5.22 0.27 -3.91
CA VAL A 68 -6.24 -0.38 -3.10
C VAL A 68 -7.58 -0.09 -3.72
N PHE A 69 -8.37 -1.14 -3.92
CA PHE A 69 -9.78 -1.01 -4.30
C PHE A 69 -10.66 -1.80 -3.35
N ILE A 70 -11.85 -1.29 -3.12
CA ILE A 70 -12.84 -1.87 -2.20
C ILE A 70 -13.99 -2.38 -3.05
N GLY A 71 -14.45 -3.60 -2.80
CA GLY A 71 -15.53 -4.20 -3.56
C GLY A 71 -15.40 -5.67 -3.98
N PRO A 72 -14.21 -6.29 -4.09
CA PRO A 72 -14.18 -7.71 -4.45
C PRO A 72 -14.77 -8.56 -3.32
N GLU A 73 -15.39 -9.67 -3.69
CA GLU A 73 -15.92 -10.67 -2.76
C GLU A 73 -14.81 -11.14 -1.80
N LYS A 74 -15.16 -11.39 -0.53
CA LYS A 74 -14.20 -11.97 0.42
C LYS A 74 -13.68 -13.29 -0.14
N ASN A 75 -12.41 -13.57 0.14
CA ASN A 75 -11.75 -14.82 -0.26
C ASN A 75 -11.71 -15.05 -1.78
N THR A 76 -11.89 -14.02 -2.61
CA THR A 76 -11.62 -14.12 -4.05
C THR A 76 -10.20 -14.60 -4.27
N SER A 77 -10.03 -15.66 -5.08
CA SER A 77 -8.71 -16.20 -5.38
C SER A 77 -7.86 -15.21 -6.18
N HIS A 78 -6.55 -15.39 -6.11
CA HIS A 78 -5.60 -14.60 -6.89
C HIS A 78 -5.89 -14.67 -8.41
N THR A 79 -6.18 -15.87 -8.93
CA THR A 79 -6.51 -16.10 -10.34
C THR A 79 -7.81 -15.39 -10.72
N LYS A 80 -8.88 -15.58 -9.95
CA LYS A 80 -10.18 -14.93 -10.18
C LYS A 80 -10.07 -13.41 -10.14
N LEU A 81 -9.22 -12.84 -9.29
CA LEU A 81 -8.93 -11.40 -9.31
C LEU A 81 -8.27 -10.98 -10.63
N LEU A 82 -7.17 -11.61 -11.01
CA LEU A 82 -6.44 -11.23 -12.21
C LEU A 82 -7.28 -11.37 -13.48
N ASP A 83 -8.01 -12.48 -13.63
CA ASP A 83 -8.80 -12.78 -14.83
C ASP A 83 -9.94 -11.78 -15.05
N ASN A 84 -10.39 -11.12 -13.98
CA ASN A 84 -11.56 -10.24 -14.01
C ASN A 84 -11.22 -8.77 -13.79
N ILE A 85 -9.95 -8.42 -13.57
CA ILE A 85 -9.48 -7.03 -13.48
C ILE A 85 -9.03 -6.55 -14.85
N TYR A 86 -9.49 -5.37 -15.22
CA TYR A 86 -9.10 -4.68 -16.44
C TYR A 86 -8.82 -3.20 -16.16
N ALA A 87 -7.75 -2.67 -16.75
CA ALA A 87 -7.43 -1.25 -16.73
C ALA A 87 -7.05 -0.81 -18.16
N PRO A 88 -7.78 0.12 -18.79
CA PRO A 88 -7.54 0.51 -20.19
C PRO A 88 -6.15 1.12 -20.42
N ASP A 89 -5.67 1.91 -19.45
CA ASP A 89 -4.46 2.73 -19.59
C ASP A 89 -3.28 2.18 -18.78
N ALA A 90 -3.35 0.93 -18.29
CA ALA A 90 -2.29 0.35 -17.48
C ALA A 90 -2.27 -1.18 -17.53
N GLU A 91 -1.06 -1.74 -17.56
CA GLU A 91 -0.84 -3.16 -17.42
C GLU A 91 -0.94 -3.58 -15.94
N VAL A 92 -1.75 -4.61 -15.67
CA VAL A 92 -1.90 -5.22 -14.34
C VAL A 92 -0.82 -6.29 -14.17
N LEU A 93 0.11 -6.06 -13.26
CA LEU A 93 1.20 -7.01 -12.97
C LEU A 93 0.80 -8.05 -11.94
N HIS A 94 -0.01 -7.65 -10.94
CA HIS A 94 -0.38 -8.52 -9.84
C HIS A 94 -1.63 -8.01 -9.12
N ALA A 95 -2.51 -8.92 -8.69
CA ALA A 95 -3.66 -8.58 -7.85
C ALA A 95 -3.83 -9.60 -6.72
N ARG A 96 -4.17 -9.15 -5.51
CA ARG A 96 -4.46 -10.05 -4.39
C ARG A 96 -5.43 -9.42 -3.39
N MET A 97 -6.17 -10.26 -2.67
CA MET A 97 -6.97 -9.82 -1.53
C MET A 97 -6.07 -9.37 -0.35
N MET A 98 -6.53 -8.35 0.37
CA MET A 98 -5.90 -7.88 1.60
C MET A 98 -6.57 -8.54 2.82
N ARG A 99 -5.98 -9.64 3.30
CA ARG A 99 -6.49 -10.40 4.46
C ARG A 99 -7.97 -10.78 4.23
N SER A 100 -8.79 -10.73 5.29
CA SER A 100 -10.21 -11.11 5.31
C SER A 100 -11.17 -9.96 5.00
N THR A 101 -10.71 -8.88 4.37
CA THR A 101 -11.56 -7.72 4.01
C THR A 101 -12.01 -7.78 2.55
N ASN A 102 -13.00 -6.96 2.19
CA ASN A 102 -13.44 -6.77 0.79
C ASN A 102 -12.50 -5.80 0.06
N THR A 103 -11.20 -5.94 0.27
CA THR A 103 -10.20 -5.00 -0.21
C THR A 103 -9.16 -5.74 -1.01
N GLY A 104 -9.00 -5.36 -2.28
CA GLY A 104 -7.94 -5.86 -3.13
C GLY A 104 -6.76 -4.90 -3.19
N LEU A 105 -5.57 -5.44 -3.40
CA LEU A 105 -4.35 -4.72 -3.72
C LEU A 105 -3.94 -5.09 -5.14
N ILE A 106 -3.91 -4.10 -6.03
CA ILE A 106 -3.46 -4.23 -7.42
C ILE A 106 -2.09 -3.58 -7.56
N THR A 107 -1.23 -4.19 -8.35
CA THR A 107 0.06 -3.64 -8.76
C THR A 107 0.03 -3.44 -10.26
N PHE A 108 0.27 -2.22 -10.71
CA PHE A 108 0.35 -1.86 -12.14
C PHE A 108 1.79 -1.61 -12.56
N ALA A 109 2.08 -1.83 -13.84
CA ALA A 109 3.30 -1.34 -14.46
C ALA A 109 3.24 0.18 -14.58
N GLY A 110 4.40 0.83 -14.49
CA GLY A 110 4.52 2.28 -14.53
C GLY A 110 4.30 2.98 -13.17
N HIS A 111 4.63 4.27 -13.16
CA HIS A 111 4.45 5.14 -11.99
C HIS A 111 3.09 5.84 -11.97
N GLN A 112 2.35 5.76 -13.07
CA GLN A 112 1.04 6.35 -13.20
C GLN A 112 -0.02 5.34 -12.81
N VAL A 113 -0.91 5.81 -11.96
CA VAL A 113 -2.06 5.05 -11.56
C VAL A 113 -3.15 5.24 -12.62
N PRO A 114 -3.67 4.17 -13.26
CA PRO A 114 -4.73 4.27 -14.25
C PRO A 114 -5.95 4.99 -13.68
N ARG A 115 -6.70 5.72 -14.52
CA ARG A 115 -7.82 6.56 -14.05
C ARG A 115 -8.99 5.77 -13.50
N TYR A 116 -9.19 4.57 -14.04
CA TYR A 116 -10.28 3.67 -13.73
C TYR A 116 -9.76 2.23 -13.72
N ILE A 117 -10.36 1.42 -12.87
CA ILE A 117 -10.19 -0.03 -12.90
C ILE A 117 -11.58 -0.63 -13.04
N TYR A 118 -11.67 -1.72 -13.79
CA TYR A 118 -12.88 -2.50 -13.97
C TYR A 118 -12.69 -3.86 -13.33
N TYR A 119 -13.63 -4.28 -12.51
CA TYR A 119 -13.70 -5.64 -11.99
C TYR A 119 -15.09 -6.20 -12.27
N TYR A 120 -15.19 -7.34 -12.96
CA TYR A 120 -16.46 -7.83 -13.52
C TYR A 120 -17.25 -6.75 -14.29
N ARG A 121 -16.53 -5.92 -15.07
CA ARG A 121 -17.09 -4.80 -15.86
C ARG A 121 -17.68 -3.64 -15.04
N MET A 122 -17.58 -3.68 -13.71
CA MET A 122 -17.96 -2.57 -12.85
C MET A 122 -16.77 -1.66 -12.56
N GLU A 123 -16.99 -0.34 -12.62
CA GLU A 123 -15.98 0.66 -12.29
C GLU A 123 -15.81 0.80 -10.78
N TYR A 124 -14.57 0.76 -10.29
CA TYR A 124 -14.27 0.91 -8.86
C TYR A 124 -13.47 2.16 -8.54
N ARG A 125 -13.79 2.77 -7.39
CA ARG A 125 -13.07 3.93 -6.86
C ARG A 125 -11.67 3.54 -6.37
N ARG A 126 -10.69 4.36 -6.76
CA ARG A 126 -9.28 4.18 -6.44
C ARG A 126 -8.87 4.74 -5.09
N TYR A 127 -7.99 4.01 -4.42
CA TYR A 127 -7.24 4.50 -3.27
C TYR A 127 -5.77 4.15 -3.41
N ILE A 128 -4.89 5.16 -3.49
CA ILE A 128 -3.45 4.93 -3.50
C ILE A 128 -3.07 4.11 -2.27
N HIS A 129 -2.35 2.99 -2.48
CA HIS A 129 -1.88 2.19 -1.37
C HIS A 129 -0.89 2.99 -0.52
N ARG A 130 -1.26 3.27 0.72
CA ARG A 130 -0.39 3.93 1.70
C ARG A 130 0.09 2.87 2.69
N PRO A 131 1.24 2.22 2.44
CA PRO A 131 1.72 1.18 3.34
C PRO A 131 1.98 1.77 4.72
N ARG A 132 1.65 0.98 5.74
CA ARG A 132 1.93 1.32 7.14
C ARG A 132 3.02 0.41 7.65
N LYS A 133 3.91 0.94 8.49
CA LYS A 133 4.87 0.13 9.23
C LYS A 133 4.08 -0.84 10.12
N GLN A 134 4.47 -2.11 10.06
CA GLN A 134 3.98 -3.11 10.98
C GLN A 134 4.48 -2.80 12.39
N VAL A 135 3.62 -3.04 13.39
CA VAL A 135 3.97 -3.00 14.81
C VAL A 135 4.08 -4.43 15.27
N CYS A 136 5.18 -4.79 15.94
CA CYS A 136 5.32 -6.08 16.58
C CYS A 136 4.35 -6.19 17.76
N THR A 137 3.57 -7.27 17.83
CA THR A 137 2.59 -7.46 18.91
C THR A 137 3.21 -7.93 20.23
N LEU A 138 4.52 -8.23 20.25
CA LEU A 138 5.27 -8.58 21.46
C LEU A 138 5.99 -7.36 22.05
N CYS A 139 6.89 -6.71 21.30
CA CYS A 139 7.75 -5.64 21.82
C CYS A 139 7.35 -4.23 21.35
N LEU A 140 6.21 -4.10 20.66
CA LEU A 140 5.66 -2.85 20.07
C LEU A 140 6.59 -2.05 19.15
N ALA A 141 7.77 -2.56 18.81
CA ALA A 141 8.66 -1.91 17.85
C ALA A 141 8.07 -1.94 16.43
N LEU A 142 8.50 -0.98 15.60
CA LEU A 142 8.08 -0.89 14.20
C LEU A 142 9.01 -1.71 13.31
N GLY A 143 8.44 -2.37 12.31
CA GLY A 143 9.19 -2.94 11.17
C GLY A 143 9.17 -4.47 11.07
N HIS A 144 8.92 -5.18 12.17
CA HIS A 144 8.94 -6.64 12.21
C HIS A 144 7.63 -7.24 12.76
N ARG A 145 7.48 -8.55 12.57
CA ARG A 145 6.35 -9.34 13.08
C ARG A 145 6.72 -10.04 14.39
N ALA A 146 5.73 -10.44 15.19
CA ALA A 146 5.98 -11.11 16.47
C ALA A 146 6.77 -12.43 16.34
N ASP A 147 6.51 -13.21 15.31
CA ASP A 147 7.18 -14.49 15.02
C ASP A 147 8.66 -14.34 14.66
N VAL A 148 9.09 -13.15 14.26
CA VAL A 148 10.51 -12.81 13.98
C VAL A 148 11.00 -11.68 14.87
N CYS A 149 10.43 -11.55 16.06
CA CYS A 149 10.82 -10.52 17.01
C CYS A 149 12.25 -10.80 17.51
N PRO A 150 13.18 -9.83 17.44
CA PRO A 150 14.53 -10.00 17.97
C PRO A 150 14.55 -10.01 19.51
N THR A 151 13.51 -9.49 20.16
CA THR A 151 13.40 -9.40 21.62
C THR A 151 12.08 -10.00 22.12
N PRO A 152 11.81 -11.30 21.91
CA PRO A 152 10.50 -11.90 22.21
C PRO A 152 10.21 -11.98 23.72
N ARG A 153 11.26 -11.91 24.55
CA ARG A 153 11.16 -11.90 26.02
C ARG A 153 10.77 -10.54 26.59
N LYS A 154 11.00 -9.44 25.86
CA LYS A 154 10.61 -8.07 26.26
C LYS A 154 9.17 -7.78 25.81
N ARG A 155 8.22 -8.52 26.38
CA ARG A 155 6.80 -8.33 26.05
C ARG A 155 6.30 -7.02 26.61
N GLN A 156 5.47 -6.33 25.85
CA GLN A 156 4.87 -5.06 26.21
C GLN A 156 3.35 -5.15 26.05
N CYS A 157 2.61 -4.49 26.94
CA CYS A 157 1.17 -4.39 26.87
C CYS A 157 0.75 -3.70 25.57
N GLN A 158 -0.09 -4.34 24.74
CA GLN A 158 -0.50 -3.79 23.44
C GLN A 158 -1.34 -2.50 23.55
N ALA A 159 -1.96 -2.26 24.71
CA ALA A 159 -2.77 -1.08 24.97
C ALA A 159 -1.93 0.11 25.43
N CYS A 160 -1.05 -0.07 26.42
CA CYS A 160 -0.35 1.03 27.11
C CYS A 160 1.18 1.03 26.95
N GLY A 161 1.77 -0.08 26.50
CA GLY A 161 3.21 -0.22 26.29
C GLY A 161 4.06 -0.52 27.53
N VAL A 162 3.44 -0.79 28.69
CA VAL A 162 4.15 -1.25 29.90
C VAL A 162 4.89 -2.55 29.62
N GLU A 163 6.15 -2.65 30.05
CA GLU A 163 6.97 -3.85 29.91
C GLU A 163 6.53 -4.92 30.92
N THR A 164 6.42 -6.16 30.45
CA THR A 164 6.05 -7.36 31.22
C THR A 164 4.88 -7.09 32.19
N PRO A 165 3.70 -6.68 31.67
CA PRO A 165 2.55 -6.41 32.53
C PRO A 165 2.14 -7.69 33.27
N ALA A 166 1.67 -7.54 34.51
CA ALA A 166 0.99 -8.62 35.22
C ALA A 166 -0.26 -9.07 34.41
N PRO A 167 -0.71 -10.33 34.55
CA PRO A 167 -1.88 -10.84 33.81
C PRO A 167 -3.14 -9.97 33.98
N GLU A 168 -3.37 -9.44 35.19
CA GLU A 168 -4.53 -8.61 35.55
C GLU A 168 -4.26 -7.11 35.43
N HIS A 169 -3.36 -6.70 34.55
CA HIS A 169 -3.01 -5.30 34.38
C HIS A 169 -4.15 -4.50 33.73
N SER A 170 -4.86 -3.71 34.55
CA SER A 170 -5.76 -2.67 34.07
C SER A 170 -4.97 -1.45 33.58
N CYS A 171 -5.29 -0.95 32.40
CA CYS A 171 -4.61 0.21 31.82
C CYS A 171 -5.45 1.01 30.83
N THR A 172 -5.09 2.28 30.68
CA THR A 172 -5.64 3.16 29.65
C THR A 172 -4.82 3.06 28.37
N ALA A 173 -5.49 2.99 27.22
CA ALA A 173 -4.83 2.89 25.93
C ALA A 173 -3.99 4.13 25.63
N LYS A 174 -2.69 3.95 25.39
CA LYS A 174 -1.76 5.02 25.02
C LYS A 174 -0.75 4.52 24.00
N CYS A 175 -0.57 5.29 22.94
CA CYS A 175 0.26 4.88 21.83
C CYS A 175 1.74 4.89 22.24
N PHE A 176 2.40 3.75 22.21
CA PHE A 176 3.82 3.62 22.55
C PHE A 176 4.71 4.62 21.77
N HIS A 177 4.42 4.86 20.49
CA HIS A 177 5.24 5.70 19.60
C HIS A 177 4.88 7.20 19.60
N CYS A 178 3.60 7.55 19.47
CA CYS A 178 3.17 8.94 19.30
C CYS A 178 2.38 9.49 20.50
N LYS A 179 2.26 8.70 21.58
CA LYS A 179 1.66 9.06 22.86
C LYS A 179 0.19 9.50 22.86
N GLY A 180 -0.52 9.33 21.74
CA GLY A 180 -1.97 9.62 21.66
C GLY A 180 -2.85 8.56 22.33
N ASP A 181 -4.13 8.91 22.53
CA ASP A 181 -5.14 8.11 23.27
C ASP A 181 -5.70 6.95 22.42
N TYR A 182 -4.81 6.08 21.99
CA TYR A 182 -5.12 4.88 21.21
C TYR A 182 -3.93 3.91 21.27
N PRO A 183 -4.13 2.60 21.08
CA PRO A 183 -3.02 1.64 21.09
C PRO A 183 -2.04 1.87 19.94
N ALA A 184 -0.80 1.38 20.07
CA ALA A 184 0.23 1.54 19.04
C ALA A 184 -0.18 0.96 17.66
N THR A 185 -1.05 -0.06 17.66
CA THR A 185 -1.61 -0.71 16.46
C THR A 185 -2.70 0.11 15.76
N HIS A 186 -3.09 1.26 16.29
CA HIS A 186 -4.19 2.06 15.75
C HIS A 186 -3.84 2.73 14.41
N PRO A 187 -4.77 2.83 13.43
CA PRO A 187 -4.52 3.42 12.12
C PRO A 187 -4.13 4.90 12.11
N LYS A 188 -4.48 5.65 13.18
CA LYS A 188 -4.18 7.09 13.32
C LYS A 188 -2.74 7.37 13.73
N CYS A 189 -1.99 6.38 14.23
CA CYS A 189 -0.60 6.57 14.66
C CYS A 189 0.27 7.10 13.51
N SER A 190 0.84 8.29 13.71
CA SER A 190 1.71 8.97 12.74
C SER A 190 3.02 8.21 12.49
N ALA A 191 3.61 7.62 13.54
CA ALA A 191 4.85 6.85 13.46
C ALA A 191 4.75 5.61 12.53
N ARG A 192 3.53 5.10 12.34
CA ARG A 192 3.25 3.99 11.42
C ARG A 192 3.11 4.41 9.97
N ARG A 193 2.94 5.70 9.66
CA ARG A 193 2.85 6.17 8.28
C ARG A 193 4.21 5.97 7.61
N GLN A 194 4.26 5.18 6.54
CA GLN A 194 5.45 5.17 5.70
C GLN A 194 5.44 6.42 4.82
N LYS A 195 6.61 6.99 4.57
CA LYS A 195 6.76 7.95 3.48
C LYS A 195 6.28 7.23 2.21
N PRO A 196 5.52 7.90 1.31
CA PRO A 196 5.15 7.29 0.04
C PRO A 196 6.43 6.77 -0.60
N PRO A 197 6.46 5.50 -1.06
CA PRO A 197 7.61 5.02 -1.78
C PRO A 197 7.86 6.00 -2.93
N ASN A 198 9.05 6.59 -2.90
CA ASN A 198 9.64 7.30 -4.02
C ASN A 198 8.93 8.58 -4.52
N LYS A 199 8.65 9.54 -3.62
CA LYS A 199 8.24 10.92 -4.01
C LYS A 199 9.14 11.53 -5.10
N GLN A 200 10.45 11.27 -5.06
CA GLN A 200 11.40 11.78 -6.04
C GLN A 200 11.22 11.13 -7.42
N TYR A 201 10.95 9.82 -7.49
CA TYR A 201 10.69 9.15 -8.76
C TYR A 201 9.35 9.55 -9.36
N VAL A 202 8.29 9.67 -8.54
CA VAL A 202 7.00 10.19 -9.03
C VAL A 202 7.17 11.60 -9.60
N LYS A 203 7.91 12.49 -8.91
CA LYS A 203 8.25 13.82 -9.45
C LYS A 203 9.06 13.74 -10.75
N LYS A 204 10.10 12.89 -10.82
CA LYS A 204 10.92 12.72 -12.03
C LYS A 204 10.12 12.15 -13.20
N ALA A 205 9.23 11.18 -12.97
CA ALA A 205 8.37 10.59 -14.00
C ALA A 205 7.32 11.59 -14.51
N LEU A 206 6.71 12.38 -13.61
CA LEU A 206 5.81 13.47 -14.01
C LEU A 206 6.54 14.52 -14.84
N ASN A 207 7.77 14.87 -14.46
CA ASN A 207 8.59 15.82 -15.21
C ASN A 207 9.06 15.25 -16.56
N ALA A 208 9.42 13.96 -16.62
CA ALA A 208 9.83 13.29 -17.86
C ALA A 208 8.66 13.18 -18.85
N ASN A 209 7.45 12.88 -18.38
CA ASN A 209 6.25 12.86 -19.23
C ASN A 209 5.81 14.26 -19.66
N ALA A 210 6.16 15.31 -18.91
CA ALA A 210 5.95 16.71 -19.34
C ALA A 210 6.97 17.18 -20.39
N LEU A 211 8.10 16.48 -20.52
CA LEU A 211 9.16 16.75 -21.50
C LEU A 211 9.10 15.82 -22.73
N ALA A 212 8.28 14.77 -22.69
CA ALA A 212 8.00 13.94 -23.84
C ALA A 212 7.13 14.75 -24.83
N PRO A 213 7.52 14.88 -26.12
CA PRO A 213 6.66 15.51 -27.10
C PRO A 213 5.36 14.70 -27.23
N PRO A 214 4.19 15.35 -27.44
CA PRO A 214 2.95 14.63 -27.65
C PRO A 214 3.12 13.68 -28.85
N SER A 215 2.95 12.38 -28.62
CA SER A 215 2.98 11.39 -29.69
C SER A 215 1.81 11.65 -30.64
N THR A 216 2.11 12.29 -31.76
CA THR A 216 1.20 12.49 -32.90
C THR A 216 1.08 11.18 -33.68
N SER A 217 0.24 10.28 -33.21
CA SER A 217 -0.33 9.24 -34.07
C SER A 217 -1.74 8.90 -33.58
N PRO A 218 -2.79 9.28 -34.33
CA PRO A 218 -4.15 8.90 -34.01
C PRO A 218 -4.35 7.38 -34.18
N PRO A 219 -5.15 6.71 -33.34
CA PRO A 219 -5.60 5.36 -33.63
C PRO A 219 -6.45 5.37 -34.91
N LYS A 220 -6.07 4.55 -35.90
CA LYS A 220 -6.88 4.27 -37.08
C LYS A 220 -8.09 3.45 -36.66
N GLY A 221 -9.31 3.99 -36.80
CA GLY A 221 -10.54 3.19 -36.69
C GLY A 221 -11.82 3.97 -36.45
N HIS A 222 -12.57 4.16 -37.54
CA HIS A 222 -14.03 4.41 -37.65
C HIS A 222 -14.66 5.64 -36.97
N GLN A 223 -14.90 6.68 -37.78
CA GLN A 223 -15.87 7.73 -37.48
C GLN A 223 -17.31 7.28 -37.80
N PRO A 224 -18.28 7.56 -36.93
CA PRO A 224 -19.63 7.90 -37.35
C PRO A 224 -19.71 9.42 -37.59
N ARG A 225 -19.97 9.79 -38.86
CA ARG A 225 -20.37 11.14 -39.25
C ARG A 225 -21.66 11.51 -38.52
N TYR A 226 -21.70 12.59 -37.74
CA TYR A 226 -22.87 13.49 -37.72
C TYR A 226 -22.46 14.95 -37.48
N ARG A 227 -23.20 15.80 -38.20
CA ARG A 227 -22.95 17.19 -38.59
C ARG A 227 -22.66 18.17 -37.45
N THR A 228 -21.76 19.09 -37.77
CA THR A 228 -21.54 20.39 -37.14
C THR A 228 -22.81 21.27 -37.16
N ARG A 229 -23.04 21.98 -36.05
CA ARG A 229 -23.65 23.31 -36.10
C ARG A 229 -22.89 24.25 -35.16
N HIS A 230 -22.30 25.27 -35.78
CA HIS A 230 -21.72 26.45 -35.16
C HIS A 230 -22.75 27.22 -34.33
N SER A 231 -22.37 27.68 -33.13
CA SER A 231 -22.67 29.03 -32.66
C SER A 231 -21.68 29.51 -31.60
N GLN A 232 -20.78 30.38 -32.07
CA GLN A 232 -20.34 31.64 -31.48
C GLN A 232 -19.91 31.70 -30.00
N SER A 233 -18.59 31.79 -29.87
CA SER A 233 -17.81 32.75 -29.08
C SER A 233 -18.59 33.81 -28.30
N LYS A 234 -18.30 33.91 -26.99
CA LYS A 234 -18.15 35.21 -26.30
C LYS A 234 -17.18 35.07 -25.13
N SER A 235 -16.00 35.66 -25.32
CA SER A 235 -15.06 36.00 -24.25
C SER A 235 -15.63 37.13 -23.40
N ARG A 236 -15.45 37.08 -22.08
CA ARG A 236 -15.20 38.29 -21.29
C ARG A 236 -14.33 37.98 -20.09
N ARG A 237 -13.20 38.69 -20.02
CA ARG A 237 -12.21 38.72 -18.94
C ARG A 237 -12.65 39.71 -17.85
N LYS A 238 -12.21 39.41 -16.62
CA LYS A 238 -11.70 40.29 -15.52
C LYS A 238 -12.58 41.40 -14.92
N SER A 239 -12.77 41.33 -13.59
CA SER A 239 -12.28 42.25 -12.52
C SER A 239 -12.99 41.89 -11.18
N GLN A 240 -12.32 41.65 -10.04
CA GLN A 240 -11.96 42.63 -8.98
C GLN A 240 -13.13 43.62 -8.72
N ASP A 241 -13.71 43.77 -7.52
CA ASP A 241 -13.18 43.96 -6.16
C ASP A 241 -14.27 43.64 -5.09
N ARG A 242 -13.93 43.19 -3.87
CA ARG A 242 -14.01 43.94 -2.58
C ARG A 242 -15.34 44.73 -2.42
N ALA A 243 -16.13 44.67 -1.35
CA ALA A 243 -15.94 44.38 0.07
C ALA A 243 -17.37 44.32 0.69
N LEU A 244 -17.68 43.75 1.84
CA LEU A 244 -17.50 44.24 3.22
C LEU A 244 -18.39 43.32 4.09
N GLU A 245 -17.88 42.93 5.26
CA GLU A 245 -18.57 42.96 6.58
C GLU A 245 -19.88 42.17 6.75
N SER A 246 -20.21 41.50 7.85
CA SER A 246 -19.87 41.56 9.27
C SER A 246 -20.56 40.30 9.87
N PHE A 247 -20.09 39.54 10.85
CA PHE A 247 -19.82 39.89 12.23
C PHE A 247 -19.14 38.68 12.92
N ASN A 248 -17.95 38.93 13.46
CA ASN A 248 -17.44 38.46 14.76
C ASN A 248 -18.58 38.28 15.81
N ASN A 249 -18.57 37.46 16.85
CA ASN A 249 -17.54 36.78 17.62
C ASN A 249 -18.26 35.86 18.65
N THR A 250 -17.63 34.74 19.02
CA THR A 250 -17.71 34.02 20.33
C THR A 250 -17.63 34.96 21.55
N PRO A 251 -18.00 34.62 22.83
CA PRO A 251 -17.59 33.38 23.54
C PRO A 251 -18.47 32.88 24.74
N GLY A 252 -18.11 31.72 25.32
CA GLY A 252 -17.91 31.61 26.78
C GLY A 252 -19.00 31.02 27.72
N THR A 253 -18.66 29.88 28.32
CA THR A 253 -18.77 29.52 29.76
C THR A 253 -20.08 29.07 30.44
N ALA A 254 -19.88 28.03 31.28
CA ALA A 254 -20.45 27.76 32.61
C ALA A 254 -21.66 26.80 32.79
N SER A 255 -21.32 25.62 33.33
CA SER A 255 -21.96 24.82 34.39
C SER A 255 -23.41 25.06 34.82
N LYS A 256 -24.18 23.97 34.99
CA LYS A 256 -24.95 23.70 36.22
C LYS A 256 -25.43 22.24 36.35
N THR A 257 -25.16 21.74 37.55
CA THR A 257 -25.66 20.64 38.36
C THR A 257 -27.15 20.27 38.20
N SER A 258 -27.48 18.98 38.26
CA SER A 258 -28.78 18.48 38.75
C SER A 258 -28.62 17.16 39.51
N THR A 259 -29.20 17.17 40.72
CA THR A 259 -29.35 16.09 41.71
C THR A 259 -30.60 15.26 41.39
N PRO A 260 -30.74 13.98 41.82
CA PRO A 260 -31.86 13.11 41.43
C PRO A 260 -33.07 13.21 42.38
N PRO A 261 -34.26 12.72 41.97
CA PRO A 261 -35.33 12.41 42.90
C PRO A 261 -35.25 10.97 43.42
N GLN A 262 -35.71 10.84 44.66
CA GLN A 262 -35.90 9.61 45.43
C GLN A 262 -37.12 8.83 44.92
N ASP A 263 -37.01 7.51 44.90
CA ASP A 263 -37.91 6.54 45.56
C ASP A 263 -37.20 5.18 45.63
#